data_AF-A0A952KIG9-F1
#
_entry.id   AF-A0A952KIG9-F1
#
_cell.length_a   1.000
_cell.length_b   1.000
_cell.length_c   1.000
_cell.angle_alpha   90.00
_cell.angle_beta   90.00
_cell.angle_gamma   90.00
#
_symmetry.space_group_name_H-M   'P 1'
#
loop_
_entity.id
_entity.type
_entity.pdbx_description
1 polymer ?
#
loop_
_entity_poly.entity_id
_entity_poly.type
_entity_poly.pdbx_seq_one_letter_code
_entity_poly.pdbx_strand_id
1 'polypeptide(L)'
;MADHHSSHNDYVHGEMDINQHRHSFELFVTLTKWCSYHLAVVLTFVILLTCVPGFGFIGSLIAAVVVAVVGWLLLKKKPDAH
;
A
#
# COMPACT_ATOMS: atom_id res chain seq x y z
N MET A 1 46.44 6.37 16.33
CA MET A 1 46.04 7.39 17.32
C MET A 1 44.54 7.22 17.48
N ALA A 2 44.09 6.97 18.70
CA ALA A 2 42.69 6.75 19.03
C ALA A 2 42.11 8.10 19.49
N ASP A 3 41.15 8.61 18.73
CA ASP A 3 40.44 9.86 19.04
C ASP A 3 39.12 9.51 19.73
N HIS A 4 38.97 10.09 20.90
CA HIS A 4 38.01 9.78 21.94
C HIS A 4 36.55 9.93 21.49
N HIS A 5 35.81 8.83 21.60
CA HIS A 5 34.36 8.82 21.80
C HIS A 5 33.98 9.73 22.99
N SER A 6 33.50 10.95 22.72
CA SER A 6 33.01 11.86 23.77
C SER A 6 32.01 12.88 23.21
N SER A 7 30.88 12.38 22.74
CA SER A 7 29.60 13.10 22.78
C SER A 7 28.51 12.06 23.01
N HIS A 8 28.44 11.62 24.28
CA HIS A 8 27.30 10.90 24.81
C HIS A 8 26.11 11.86 24.72
N ASN A 9 25.34 11.76 23.63
CA ASN A 9 24.01 12.37 23.56
C ASN A 9 23.24 11.73 24.72
N ASP A 10 23.01 12.48 25.81
CA ASP A 10 22.24 11.98 26.94
C ASP A 10 20.88 11.56 26.40
N TYR A 11 20.67 10.25 26.31
CA TYR A 11 19.43 9.68 25.81
C TYR A 11 18.33 10.07 26.79
N VAL A 12 17.52 11.06 26.42
CA VAL A 12 16.31 11.42 27.15
C VAL A 12 15.18 10.54 26.61
N HIS A 13 14.57 9.78 27.50
CA HIS A 13 13.45 8.91 27.15
C HIS A 13 12.34 9.73 26.46
N GLY A 14 12.00 9.36 25.22
CA GLY A 14 10.96 10.02 24.42
C GLY A 14 11.45 11.09 23.42
N GLU A 15 12.67 11.59 23.57
CA GLU A 15 13.26 12.62 22.68
C GLU A 15 14.09 12.00 21.53
N MET A 16 14.01 10.68 21.36
CA MET A 16 14.69 9.98 20.27
C MET A 16 14.10 10.41 18.93
N ASP A 17 14.95 10.79 17.97
CA ASP A 17 14.52 11.13 16.62
C ASP A 17 13.84 9.91 15.95
N ILE A 18 12.52 9.99 15.80
CA ILE A 18 11.69 8.96 15.16
C ILE A 18 11.36 9.28 13.70
N ASN A 19 11.92 10.34 13.10
CA ASN A 19 11.56 10.75 11.74
C ASN A 19 11.79 9.63 10.72
N GLN A 20 12.90 8.90 10.85
CA GLN A 20 13.20 7.76 9.98
C GLN A 20 12.25 6.56 10.20
N HIS A 21 11.81 6.35 11.44
CA HIS A 21 10.83 5.30 11.78
C HIS A 21 9.44 5.65 11.27
N ARG A 22 9.03 6.93 11.37
CA ARG A 22 7.78 7.45 10.81
C ARG A 22 7.74 7.30 9.29
N HIS A 23 8.79 7.73 8.59
CA HIS A 23 8.86 7.59 7.13
C HIS A 23 8.78 6.13 6.69
N SER A 24 9.44 5.21 7.41
CA SER A 24 9.37 3.78 7.12
C SER A 24 7.96 3.23 7.31
N PHE A 25 7.26 3.67 8.36
CA PHE A 25 5.88 3.27 8.63
C PHE A 25 4.89 3.82 7.58
N GLU A 26 5.04 5.08 7.17
CA GLU A 26 4.23 5.68 6.10
C GLU A 26 4.42 4.94 4.77
N LEU A 27 5.65 4.54 4.45
CA LEU A 27 5.94 3.72 3.29
C LEU A 27 5.26 2.34 3.38
N PHE A 28 5.32 1.70 4.54
CA PHE A 28 4.63 0.41 4.76
C PHE A 28 3.11 0.51 4.62
N VAL A 29 2.51 1.58 5.16
CA VAL A 29 1.06 1.80 5.09
C VAL A 29 0.62 2.07 3.64
N THR A 30 1.36 2.92 2.92
CA THR A 30 1.06 3.19 1.51
C THR A 30 1.22 1.93 0.66
N LEU A 31 2.31 1.18 0.84
CA LEU A 31 2.55 -0.09 0.13
C LEU A 31 1.43 -1.10 0.38
N THR A 32 1.08 -1.34 1.65
CA THR A 32 0.03 -2.30 2.02
C THR A 32 -1.32 -1.91 1.41
N LYS A 33 -1.66 -0.61 1.43
CA LYS A 33 -2.89 -0.10 0.81
C LYS A 33 -2.96 -0.40 -0.68
N TRP A 34 -1.90 -0.11 -1.43
CA TRP A 34 -1.84 -0.39 -2.87
C TRP A 34 -1.81 -1.89 -3.17
N CYS A 35 -1.11 -2.67 -2.35
CA CYS A 35 -1.00 -4.12 -2.48
C CYS A 35 -2.36 -4.82 -2.29
N SER A 36 -3.13 -4.43 -1.26
CA SER A 36 -4.47 -4.97 -1.01
C SER A 36 -5.43 -4.71 -2.19
N TYR A 37 -5.36 -3.53 -2.80
CA TYR A 37 -6.16 -3.20 -3.98
C TYR A 37 -5.78 -4.06 -5.20
N HIS A 38 -4.49 -4.21 -5.49
CA HIS A 38 -4.04 -5.07 -6.59
C HIS A 38 -4.43 -6.53 -6.37
N LEU A 39 -4.32 -7.03 -5.13
CA LEU A 39 -4.74 -8.38 -4.78
C LEU A 39 -6.23 -8.57 -5.05
N ALA A 40 -7.10 -7.63 -4.67
CA ALA A 40 -8.53 -7.71 -4.92
C ALA A 40 -8.88 -7.76 -6.43
N VAL A 41 -8.19 -6.96 -7.26
CA VAL A 41 -8.38 -6.97 -8.73
C VAL A 41 -7.96 -8.32 -9.32
N VAL A 42 -6.79 -8.84 -8.92
CA VAL A 42 -6.30 -10.15 -9.38
C VAL A 42 -7.24 -11.27 -8.95
N LEU A 43 -7.71 -11.23 -7.70
CA LEU A 43 -8.64 -12.24 -7.19
C LEU A 43 -9.94 -12.24 -8.00
N THR A 44 -10.48 -11.06 -8.30
CA THR A 44 -11.69 -10.92 -9.11
C THR A 44 -11.49 -11.48 -10.53
N PHE A 45 -10.33 -11.20 -11.15
CA PHE A 45 -9.98 -11.75 -12.46
C PHE A 45 -9.92 -13.28 -12.44
N VAL A 46 -9.20 -13.86 -11.47
CA VAL A 46 -9.02 -15.32 -11.36
C VAL A 46 -10.35 -16.02 -11.07
N ILE A 47 -11.19 -15.46 -10.19
CA ILE A 47 -12.50 -16.03 -9.86
C ILE A 47 -13.42 -16.00 -11.08
N LEU A 48 -13.49 -14.88 -11.82
CA LEU A 48 -14.34 -14.79 -13.01
C LEU A 48 -13.85 -15.69 -14.14
N LEU A 49 -12.54 -15.90 -14.26
CA LEU A 49 -11.96 -16.75 -15.29
C LEU A 49 -12.16 -18.24 -14.98
N THR A 50 -12.10 -18.66 -13.71
CA THR A 50 -12.11 -20.08 -13.33
C THR A 50 -13.46 -20.58 -12.82
N CYS A 51 -14.25 -19.73 -12.15
CA CYS A 51 -15.50 -20.14 -11.51
C CYS A 51 -16.77 -19.83 -12.32
N VAL A 52 -16.72 -18.98 -13.35
CA VAL A 52 -17.91 -18.61 -14.14
C VAL A 52 -17.88 -19.24 -15.54
N PRO A 53 -18.64 -20.32 -15.78
CA PRO A 53 -18.72 -20.94 -17.10
C PRO A 53 -19.35 -19.97 -18.11
N GLY A 54 -18.65 -19.70 -19.21
CA GLY A 54 -19.13 -18.84 -20.30
C GLY A 54 -18.65 -17.39 -20.26
N PHE A 55 -18.00 -16.93 -19.19
CA PHE A 55 -17.49 -15.56 -19.10
C PHE A 55 -16.22 -15.34 -19.95
N GLY A 56 -15.49 -16.43 -20.25
CA GLY A 56 -14.31 -16.41 -21.11
C GLY A 56 -13.16 -15.55 -20.59
N PHE A 57 -12.03 -15.59 -21.30
CA PHE A 57 -10.86 -14.77 -20.94
C PHE A 57 -11.13 -13.27 -21.14
N ILE A 58 -11.85 -12.91 -22.20
CA ILE A 58 -12.11 -11.50 -22.55
C ILE A 58 -13.13 -10.87 -21.58
N GLY A 59 -14.20 -11.58 -21.20
CA GLY A 59 -15.19 -11.06 -20.26
C GLY A 59 -14.62 -10.86 -18.86
N SER A 60 -13.80 -11.81 -18.39
CA SER A 60 -13.12 -11.68 -17.09
C SER A 60 -12.10 -10.54 -17.08
N LEU A 61 -11.39 -10.31 -18.19
CA LEU A 61 -10.46 -9.18 -18.34
C LEU A 61 -11.19 -7.83 -18.29
N ILE A 62 -12.32 -7.69 -19.00
CA ILE A 62 -13.12 -6.46 -18.98
C ILE A 62 -13.66 -6.19 -17.57
N ALA A 63 -14.21 -7.21 -16.90
CA ALA A 63 -14.72 -7.05 -15.53
C ALA A 63 -13.60 -6.68 -14.52
N ALA A 64 -12.43 -7.28 -14.64
CA ALA A 64 -11.27 -6.92 -13.83
C ALA A 64 -10.82 -5.47 -14.06
N VAL A 65 -10.84 -5.00 -15.32
CA VAL A 65 -10.56 -3.59 -15.65
C VAL A 65 -11.61 -2.66 -15.05
N VAL A 66 -12.89 -3.01 -15.11
CA VAL A 66 -13.96 -2.20 -14.49
C VAL A 66 -13.78 -2.12 -12.97
N VAL A 67 -13.51 -3.24 -12.30
CA VAL A 67 -13.26 -3.27 -10.85
C VAL A 67 -11.99 -2.51 -10.50
N ALA A 68 -10.96 -2.56 -11.33
CA ALA A 68 -9.76 -1.74 -11.17
C ALA A 68 -10.10 -0.24 -11.28
N VAL A 69 -10.81 0.19 -12.33
CA VAL A 69 -11.17 1.61 -12.50
C VAL A 69 -12.06 2.10 -11.35
N VAL A 70 -13.06 1.33 -10.95
CA VAL A 70 -13.96 1.67 -9.84
C VAL A 70 -13.19 1.70 -8.52
N GLY A 71 -12.36 0.69 -8.25
CA GLY A 71 -11.53 0.64 -7.04
C GLY A 71 -10.52 1.78 -6.99
N TRP A 72 -9.92 2.16 -8.13
CA TRP A 72 -9.06 3.34 -8.24
C TRP A 72 -9.82 4.63 -7.92
N LEU A 73 -11.02 4.82 -8.49
CA LEU A 73 -11.84 6.02 -8.22
C LEU A 73 -12.28 6.12 -6.76
N LEU A 74 -12.61 4.99 -6.12
CA LEU A 74 -12.96 4.93 -4.69
C LEU A 74 -11.75 5.15 -3.79
N LEU A 75 -10.58 4.64 -4.17
CA LEU A 75 -9.36 4.71 -3.37
C LEU A 75 -8.59 6.03 -3.58
N LYS A 76 -8.85 6.73 -4.68
CA LYS A 76 -8.39 8.09 -4.91
C LYS A 76 -8.97 8.93 -3.78
N LYS A 77 -8.10 9.36 -2.85
CA LYS A 77 -8.45 10.29 -1.78
C LYS A 77 -9.30 11.40 -2.41
N LYS A 78 -10.56 11.52 -1.99
CA LYS A 78 -11.23 12.81 -2.12
C LYS A 78 -10.33 13.81 -1.39
N PRO A 79 -10.02 14.99 -1.97
CA PRO A 79 -9.25 16.00 -1.27
C PRO A 79 -9.89 16.18 0.10
N ASP A 80 -9.07 15.96 1.14
CA ASP A 80 -9.51 16.09 2.53
C ASP A 80 -10.11 17.49 2.67
N ALA A 81 -11.43 17.56 2.84
CA ALA A 81 -12.08 18.78 3.26
C ALA A 81 -11.78 18.90 4.75
N HIS A 82 -10.67 19.59 5.03
CA HIS A 82 -10.16 20.04 6.33
C HIS A 82 -9.45 19.00 7.20
#